data_AF-A0A2E9EWH2-F1
#
_entry.id   AF-A0A2E9EWH2-F1
#
_cell.length_a   1.000
_cell.length_b   1.000
_cell.length_c   1.000
_cell.angle_alpha   90.00
_cell.angle_beta   90.00
_cell.angle_gamma   90.00
#
_symmetry.space_group_name_H-M   'P 1'
#
loop_
_entity.id
_entity.type
_entity.pdbx_description
1 polymer ?
#
loop_
_entity_poly.entity_id
_entity_poly.type
_entity_poly.pdbx_seq_one_letter_code
_entity_poly.pdbx_strand_id
1 'polypeptide(L)' 'MLVKTYSQKLTQRIESVNSNLCVGLDPRVEQIDGDFETFVLNLIDETISSAACYKPNAAYFEALGSKGYAIMERII' A
#
# COMPACT_ATOMS: atom_id res chain seq x y z
N MET A 1 -12.29 -16.08 -18.37
CA MET A 1 -12.36 -14.66 -17.96
C MET A 1 -11.08 -13.98 -18.41
N LEU A 2 -11.16 -12.80 -19.02
CA LEU A 2 -9.98 -12.01 -19.36
C LEU A 2 -9.46 -11.31 -18.09
N VAL A 3 -8.20 -11.54 -17.75
CA VAL A 3 -7.52 -10.85 -16.65
C VAL A 3 -7.22 -9.42 -17.09
N LYS A 4 -7.67 -8.42 -16.32
CA LYS A 4 -7.35 -7.00 -16.57
C LYS A 4 -5.86 -6.74 -16.33
N THR A 5 -5.23 -6.00 -17.23
CA THR A 5 -3.85 -5.51 -17.03
C THR A 5 -3.79 -4.49 -15.89
N TYR A 6 -2.59 -4.19 -15.40
CA TYR A 6 -2.40 -3.15 -14.38
C TYR A 6 -2.99 -1.81 -14.82
N SER A 7 -2.69 -1.36 -16.04
CA SER A 7 -3.19 -0.10 -16.59
C SER A 7 -4.72 -0.07 -16.66
N GLN A 8 -5.36 -1.18 -17.03
CA GLN A 8 -6.83 -1.26 -17.06
C GLN A 8 -7.46 -1.16 -15.66
N LYS A 9 -6.85 -1.80 -14.65
CA LYS A 9 -7.30 -1.68 -13.26
C LYS A 9 -7.10 -0.26 -12.73
N LEU A 10 -5.94 0.34 -13.02
CA LEU A 10 -5.60 1.69 -12.60
C LEU A 10 -6.54 2.73 -13.20
N THR A 11 -6.78 2.69 -14.51
CA THR A 11 -7.73 3.61 -15.18
C THR A 11 -9.12 3.54 -14.55
N GLN A 12 -9.64 2.34 -14.33
CA GLN A 12 -10.94 2.15 -13.68
C GLN A 12 -10.95 2.67 -12.23
N ARG A 13 -9.86 2.47 -11.49
CA ARG A 13 -9.77 2.98 -10.11
C ARG A 13 -9.75 4.50 -10.09
N ILE A 14 -8.91 5.13 -10.91
CA ILE A 14 -8.81 6.60 -11.06
C ILE A 14 -10.18 7.21 -11.32
N GLU A 15 -10.95 6.64 -12.26
CA GLU A 15 -12.31 7.09 -12.56
C GLU A 15 -13.25 6.92 -11.35
N SER A 16 -13.19 5.78 -10.66
CA SER A 16 -14.08 5.48 -9.52
C SER A 16 -13.85 6.34 -8.28
N VAL A 17 -12.60 6.74 -8.01
CA VAL A 17 -12.25 7.61 -6.86
C VAL A 17 -12.07 9.07 -7.25
N ASN A 18 -12.17 9.40 -8.55
CA ASN A 18 -11.90 10.72 -9.11
C ASN A 18 -10.57 11.31 -8.61
N SER A 19 -9.51 10.51 -8.64
CA SER A 19 -8.21 10.86 -8.08
C SER A 19 -7.09 10.14 -8.82
N ASN A 20 -5.96 10.81 -8.97
CA ASN A 20 -4.71 10.23 -9.50
C ASN A 20 -3.69 9.96 -8.38
N LEU A 21 -4.11 10.03 -7.12
CA LEU A 21 -3.21 9.93 -5.96
C LEU A 21 -2.59 8.52 -5.87
N CYS A 22 -1.26 8.46 -5.92
CA CYS A 22 -0.48 7.29 -5.57
C CYS A 22 0.02 7.46 -4.13
N VAL A 23 -0.45 6.62 -3.21
CA VAL A 23 -0.04 6.68 -1.80
C VAL A 23 1.21 5.84 -1.60
N GLY A 24 2.27 6.44 -1.06
CA GLY A 24 3.48 5.70 -0.68
C GLY A 24 3.26 4.93 0.62
N LEU A 25 3.70 3.66 0.66
CA LEU A 25 3.81 2.90 1.91
C LEU A 25 5.28 2.81 2.28
N ASP A 26 5.74 3.86 2.96
CA ASP A 26 7.14 4.09 3.32
C ASP A 26 7.30 4.22 4.87
N PRO A 27 6.77 3.26 5.67
CA PRO A 27 6.75 3.34 7.13
C PRO A 27 8.15 3.26 7.76
N ARG A 28 8.55 4.30 8.48
CA ARG A 28 9.79 4.31 9.27
C ARG A 28 9.54 3.65 10.61
N VAL A 29 10.13 2.49 10.85
CA VAL A 29 9.89 1.69 12.08
C VAL A 29 10.19 2.49 13.35
N GLU A 30 11.17 3.39 13.31
CA GLU A 30 11.55 4.28 14.40
C GLU A 30 10.54 5.40 14.69
N GLN A 31 9.56 5.60 13.82
CA GLN A 31 8.49 6.61 13.95
C GLN A 31 7.12 6.00 14.25
N ILE A 32 7.05 4.68 14.41
CA ILE A 32 5.80 3.96 14.65
C ILE A 32 5.70 3.62 16.14
N ASP A 33 4.66 4.15 16.76
CA ASP A 33 4.21 3.69 18.06
C ASP A 33 3.30 2.46 17.87
N GLY A 34 3.77 1.29 18.29
CA GLY A 34 3.00 0.04 18.26
C GLY A 34 3.39 -0.92 17.14
N ASP A 35 2.40 -1.68 16.65
CA ASP A 35 2.63 -2.73 15.65
C ASP A 35 2.72 -2.17 14.23
N PHE A 36 3.78 -2.57 13.51
CA PHE A 36 4.08 -2.06 12.17
C PHE A 36 3.01 -2.43 11.13
N GLU A 37 2.49 -3.66 11.16
CA GLU A 37 1.46 -4.10 10.21
C GLU A 37 0.15 -3.36 10.44
N THR A 38 -0.25 -3.21 11.71
CA THR A 38 -1.42 -2.43 12.12
C THR A 38 -1.30 -0.98 11.66
N PHE A 39 -0.13 -0.36 11.82
CA PHE A 39 0.12 1.00 11.33
C PHE A 39 -0.09 1.12 9.82
N VAL A 40 0.45 0.20 9.03
CA VAL A 40 0.31 0.23 7.56
C VAL A 40 -1.14 -0.02 7.14
N LEU A 41 -1.86 -0.95 7.78
CA LEU A 41 -3.26 -1.22 7.49
C LEU A 41 -4.15 -0.01 7.80
N ASN A 42 -3.93 0.66 8.94
CA ASN A 42 -4.66 1.88 9.28
C ASN A 42 -4.42 3.00 8.24
N LEU A 43 -3.17 3.18 7.78
CA LEU A 43 -2.85 4.15 6.73
C LEU A 43 -3.62 3.84 5.44
N ILE A 44 -3.71 2.57 5.05
CA ILE A 44 -4.51 2.16 3.88
C ILE A 44 -5.98 2.49 4.11
N ASP A 45 -6.57 2.10 5.23
CA ASP A 45 -7.98 2.34 5.55
C ASP A 45 -8.34 3.83 5.54
N GLU A 46 -7.46 4.69 6.08
CA GLU A 46 -7.66 6.14 6.10
C GLU A 46 -7.53 6.80 4.71
N THR A 47 -6.83 6.16 3.78
CA THR A 47 -6.51 6.75 2.47
C THR A 47 -7.23 6.09 1.29
N ILE A 48 -7.88 4.94 1.49
CA ILE A 48 -8.44 4.12 0.42
C ILE A 48 -9.49 4.87 -0.40
N SER A 49 -10.24 5.80 0.20
CA SER A 49 -11.29 6.56 -0.48
C SER A 49 -10.76 7.53 -1.54
N SER A 50 -9.49 7.92 -1.47
CA SER A 50 -8.85 8.85 -2.40
C SER A 50 -7.67 8.25 -3.18
N ALA A 51 -7.18 7.07 -2.80
CA ALA A 51 -6.06 6.40 -3.45
C ALA A 51 -6.44 5.74 -4.79
N ALA A 52 -5.70 6.09 -5.84
CA ALA A 52 -5.72 5.41 -7.13
C ALA A 52 -4.89 4.11 -7.10
N CYS A 53 -3.76 4.15 -6.39
CA CYS A 53 -2.89 3.01 -6.15
C CYS A 53 -2.02 3.23 -4.91
N TYR A 54 -1.40 2.15 -4.45
CA TYR A 54 -0.38 2.17 -3.40
C TYR A 54 0.98 1.77 -3.98
N LYS A 55 2.04 2.39 -3.47
CA LYS A 55 3.42 2.11 -3.84
C LYS A 55 4.22 1.76 -2.58
N PRO A 56 4.25 0.48 -2.16
CA PRO A 56 5.13 0.06 -1.09
C PRO A 56 6.59 0.20 -1.50
N ASN A 57 7.39 0.79 -0.61
CA ASN A 57 8.83 0.83 -0.78
C ASN A 57 9.45 -0.30 0.04
N ALA A 58 9.92 -1.32 -0.66
CA ALA A 58 10.41 -2.57 -0.08
C ALA A 58 11.48 -2.36 1.00
N ALA A 59 12.34 -1.35 0.88
CA ALA A 59 13.41 -1.07 1.84
C ALA A 59 12.91 -0.88 3.29
N TYR A 60 11.72 -0.28 3.46
CA TYR A 60 11.14 -0.07 4.80
C TYR A 60 10.59 -1.36 5.41
N PHE A 61 10.13 -2.28 4.58
CA PHE A 61 9.71 -3.61 5.03
C PHE A 61 10.95 -4.49 5.28
N GLU A 62 11.94 -4.44 4.39
CA GLU A 62 13.22 -5.17 4.50
C GLU A 62 13.98 -4.85 5.80
N ALA A 63 13.83 -3.64 6.32
CA ALA A 63 14.42 -3.23 7.61
C ALA A 63 13.94 -4.10 8.79
N LEU A 64 12.78 -4.76 8.68
CA LEU A 64 12.26 -5.72 9.67
C LEU A 64 12.73 -7.17 9.41
N GLY A 65 13.59 -7.39 8.42
CA GLY A 65 14.03 -8.72 7.98
C GLY A 65 12.91 -9.54 7.34
N SER A 66 12.94 -10.86 7.51
CA SER A 66 11.95 -11.77 6.90
C SER A 66 10.50 -11.50 7.34
N LYS A 67 10.32 -10.95 8.55
CA LYS A 67 8.99 -10.56 9.05
C LYS A 67 8.38 -9.45 8.19
N GLY A 68 9.18 -8.47 7.78
CA GLY A 68 8.70 -7.37 6.94
C GLY A 68 8.30 -7.83 5.54
N TYR A 69 9.03 -8.77 4.95
CA TYR A 69 8.62 -9.43 3.70
C TYR A 69 7.27 -10.14 3.83
N ALA A 70 7.05 -10.87 4.93
CA ALA A 70 5.78 -11.55 5.18
C ALA A 70 4.61 -10.56 5.36
N ILE A 71 4.86 -9.41 6.00
CA ILE A 71 3.88 -8.32 6.11
C ILE A 71 3.58 -7.75 4.72
N MET A 72 4.61 -7.46 3.93
CA MET A 72 4.46 -6.92 2.59
C MET A 72 3.66 -7.86 1.68
N GLU A 73 3.90 -9.18 1.75
CA GLU A 73 3.13 -10.19 1.00
C GLU A 73 1.64 -10.21 1.35
N ARG A 74 1.27 -9.94 2.62
CA ARG A 74 -0.14 -9.89 3.02
C ARG A 74 -0.88 -8.63 2.54
N ILE A 75 -0.13 -7.56 2.25
CA ILE A 75 -0.70 -6.24 1.91
C ILE A 75 -0.79 -6.03 0.39
N ILE A 76 0.06 -6.68 -0.41
CA ILE A 76 0.15 -6.51 -1.88
C ILE A 76 -0.85 -7.39 -2.64
#